data_AF-A0A9P5YKB0-F1
#
_entry.id   AF-A0A9P5YKB0-F1
#
_cell.length_a   1.000
_cell.length_b   1.000
_cell.length_c   1.000
_cell.angle_alpha   90.00
_cell.angle_beta   90.00
_cell.angle_gamma   90.00
#
_symmetry.space_group_name_H-M   'P 1'
#
loop_
_entity.id
_entity.type
_entity.pdbx_description
1 polymer ?
#
loop_
_entity_poly.entity_id
_entity_poly.type
_entity_poly.pdbx_seq_one_letter_code
_entity_poly.pdbx_strand_id
1 'polypeptide(L)'
;MTCTTASCKTYSILASTSARDSTNITLIEGTTITESDSAYLVCGQCTHCHTLYHPDHENYTPENGQTQEVFINSARYLKIGDHIWIDRVFSNAVLGGMYNFHASASAYMQYWNECFGSSTLQLSRRHIWQAFTQKSIRSIAQAKDVDFEAERELHIDKLVDLAFQTLGDEGRMPLAKEHSCSECTKPRKPQPDQPNIVNAEPCKMVVIDGAVMGPVHCAFENCANDLANARGGAFCHQHEEEYGL
;
A
#
# COMPACT_ATOMS: atom_id res chain seq x y z
N MET A 1 -14.61 13.24 23.43
CA MET A 1 -13.22 13.13 22.94
C MET A 1 -12.57 14.49 23.13
N THR A 2 -11.32 14.54 23.62
CA THR A 2 -10.57 15.79 23.87
C THR A 2 -9.48 15.96 22.83
N CYS A 3 -9.13 17.21 22.52
CA CYS A 3 -8.06 17.50 21.57
C CYS A 3 -6.71 16.93 22.04
N THR A 4 -5.96 16.31 21.12
CA THR A 4 -4.64 15.70 21.33
C THR A 4 -3.51 16.74 21.38
N THR A 5 -3.73 17.93 20.80
CA THR A 5 -2.75 19.03 20.81
C THR A 5 -2.40 19.46 22.24
N ALA A 6 -1.10 19.60 22.52
CA ALA A 6 -0.59 19.84 23.87
C ALA A 6 -1.22 21.04 24.60
N SER A 7 -1.50 22.12 23.86
CA SER A 7 -2.14 23.35 24.39
C SER A 7 -3.67 23.25 24.52
N CYS A 8 -4.30 22.20 23.99
CA CYS A 8 -5.75 22.12 23.83
C CYS A 8 -6.41 20.93 24.53
N LYS A 9 -5.69 20.21 25.41
CA LYS A 9 -6.19 18.98 26.07
C LYS A 9 -7.51 19.14 26.84
N THR A 10 -7.89 20.36 27.21
CA THR A 10 -9.15 20.67 27.90
C THR A 10 -10.34 20.92 26.97
N TYR A 11 -10.11 21.09 25.67
CA TYR A 11 -11.16 21.42 24.70
C TYR A 11 -11.78 20.17 24.07
N SER A 12 -13.10 20.21 23.90
CA SER A 12 -13.87 19.14 23.29
C SER A 12 -13.72 19.11 21.78
N ILE A 13 -13.68 17.91 21.20
CA ILE A 13 -13.85 17.70 19.77
C ILE A 13 -15.35 17.62 19.47
N LEU A 14 -15.82 18.47 18.56
CA LEU A 14 -17.18 18.44 18.05
C LEU A 14 -17.22 17.80 16.66
N ALA A 15 -18.34 17.20 16.28
CA ALA A 15 -18.53 16.75 14.91
C ALA A 15 -18.46 17.95 13.96
N SER A 16 -17.52 17.90 13.02
CA SER A 16 -17.30 18.93 12.00
C SER A 16 -18.30 18.79 10.85
N THR A 17 -18.65 17.55 10.51
CA THR A 17 -19.66 17.22 9.50
C THR A 17 -21.03 17.09 10.15
N SER A 18 -22.02 17.83 9.63
CA SER A 18 -23.41 17.64 10.05
C SER A 18 -23.91 16.27 9.57
N ALA A 19 -24.87 15.67 10.29
CA ALA A 19 -25.47 14.39 9.89
C ALA A 19 -26.21 14.45 8.53
N ARG A 20 -26.48 15.65 8.01
CA ARG A 20 -27.08 15.84 6.67
C ARG A 20 -26.03 16.02 5.58
N ASP A 21 -24.81 16.42 5.94
CA ASP A 21 -23.70 16.71 5.02
C ASP A 21 -22.62 15.63 5.07
N SER A 22 -22.88 14.51 5.75
CA SER A 22 -21.93 13.39 5.84
C SER A 22 -21.76 12.74 4.48
N THR A 23 -20.51 12.59 4.06
CA THR A 23 -20.18 11.95 2.79
C THR A 23 -20.40 10.45 2.88
N ASN A 24 -21.20 9.91 1.95
CA ASN A 24 -21.36 8.47 1.75
C ASN A 24 -20.02 7.85 1.32
N ILE A 25 -19.70 6.69 1.89
CA ILE A 25 -18.44 6.00 1.59
C ILE A 25 -18.67 4.52 1.33
N THR A 26 -17.91 3.96 0.41
CA THR A 26 -17.77 2.51 0.29
C THR A 26 -16.70 2.05 1.26
N LEU A 27 -17.07 1.14 2.16
CA LEU A 27 -16.17 0.57 3.17
C LEU A 27 -15.87 -0.89 2.85
N ILE A 28 -14.59 -1.25 2.83
CA ILE A 28 -14.13 -2.63 2.65
C ILE A 28 -13.52 -3.12 3.96
N GLU A 29 -14.15 -4.14 4.56
CA GLU A 29 -13.66 -4.79 5.77
C GLU A 29 -13.23 -6.22 5.44
N GLY A 30 -11.91 -6.43 5.34
CA GLY A 30 -11.33 -7.67 4.81
C GLY A 30 -11.72 -7.90 3.35
N THR A 31 -12.74 -8.72 3.14
CA THR A 31 -13.31 -9.03 1.81
C THR A 31 -14.77 -8.59 1.68
N THR A 32 -15.36 -8.03 2.73
CA THR A 32 -16.76 -7.61 2.74
C THR A 32 -16.86 -6.15 2.30
N ILE A 33 -17.75 -5.88 1.33
CA ILE A 33 -18.03 -4.55 0.81
C ILE A 33 -19.31 -4.04 1.43
N THR A 34 -19.23 -2.91 2.12
CA THR A 34 -20.39 -2.12 2.53
C THR A 34 -20.54 -0.96 1.56
N GLU A 35 -21.66 -0.94 0.85
CA GLU A 35 -21.95 0.07 -0.15
C GLU A 35 -22.20 1.45 0.48
N SER A 36 -22.05 2.48 -0.35
CA SER A 36 -22.09 3.90 0.02
C SER A 36 -23.36 4.33 0.77
N ASP A 37 -24.48 3.62 0.60
CA ASP A 37 -25.75 3.97 1.25
C ASP A 37 -25.83 3.53 2.72
N SER A 38 -24.86 2.74 3.20
CA SER A 38 -24.85 2.15 4.55
C SER A 38 -23.70 2.63 5.42
N ALA A 39 -22.79 3.46 4.90
CA ALA A 39 -21.63 3.97 5.64
C ALA A 39 -21.38 5.45 5.34
N TYR A 40 -21.07 6.20 6.40
CA TYR A 40 -20.89 7.65 6.35
C TYR A 40 -19.58 8.05 7.03
N LEU A 41 -18.87 9.01 6.44
CA LEU A 41 -17.69 9.61 7.04
C LEU A 41 -18.09 10.70 8.05
N VAL A 42 -17.58 10.60 9.27
CA VAL A 42 -17.73 11.61 10.32
C VAL A 42 -16.36 12.08 10.76
N CYS A 43 -16.14 13.39 10.72
CA CYS A 43 -14.89 14.02 11.16
C CYS A 43 -15.13 14.85 12.41
N GLY A 44 -14.12 14.92 13.28
CA GLY A 44 -14.11 15.79 14.44
C GLY A 44 -13.36 17.10 14.16
N GLN A 45 -13.69 18.16 14.88
CA GLN A 45 -12.90 19.39 14.92
C GLN A 45 -12.74 19.88 16.36
N CYS A 46 -11.54 20.28 16.73
CA CYS A 46 -11.30 20.97 18.00
C CYS A 46 -11.91 22.37 17.97
N THR A 47 -12.64 22.75 19.02
CA THR A 47 -13.27 24.09 19.13
C THR A 47 -12.30 25.24 19.36
N HIS A 48 -11.03 24.94 19.69
CA HIS A 48 -10.03 25.95 20.02
C HIS A 48 -8.95 26.09 18.95
N CYS A 49 -8.20 25.02 18.66
CA CYS A 49 -7.14 25.06 17.65
C CYS A 49 -7.60 24.70 16.23
N HIS A 50 -8.89 24.38 16.05
CA HIS A 50 -9.48 24.02 14.76
C HIS A 50 -8.87 22.79 14.05
N THR A 51 -7.99 22.03 14.71
CA THR A 51 -7.48 20.73 14.23
C THR A 51 -8.63 19.82 13.83
N LEU A 52 -8.54 19.25 12.63
CA LEU A 52 -9.52 18.31 12.10
C LEU A 52 -9.04 16.87 12.35
N TYR A 53 -9.95 16.04 12.82
CA TYR A 53 -9.73 14.64 13.16
C TYR A 53 -10.48 13.77 12.15
N HIS A 54 -9.74 13.12 11.26
CA HIS A 54 -10.23 12.11 10.34
C HIS A 54 -9.98 10.70 10.93
N PRO A 55 -10.66 9.65 10.43
CA PRO A 55 -10.42 8.29 10.92
C PRO A 55 -8.98 7.77 10.73
N ASP A 56 -8.24 8.31 9.77
CA ASP A 56 -6.88 7.87 9.42
C ASP A 56 -5.78 8.91 9.66
N HIS A 57 -6.12 10.19 9.76
CA HIS A 57 -5.16 11.28 9.95
C HIS A 57 -5.72 12.47 10.74
N GLU A 58 -4.84 13.33 11.23
CA GLU A 58 -5.19 14.62 11.84
C GLU A 58 -4.64 15.75 10.97
N ASN A 59 -5.41 16.81 10.75
CA ASN A 59 -4.96 18.00 10.03
C ASN A 59 -4.85 19.18 11.00
N TYR A 60 -3.67 19.80 11.08
CA TYR A 60 -3.47 21.02 11.86
C TYR A 60 -2.69 22.06 11.05
N THR A 61 -2.94 23.33 11.35
CA THR A 61 -2.23 24.45 10.73
C THR A 61 -1.35 25.13 11.78
N PRO A 62 -0.01 25.04 11.67
CA PRO A 62 0.88 25.77 12.58
C PRO A 62 0.78 27.29 12.34
N GLU A 63 1.11 28.09 13.37
CA GLU A 63 0.90 29.56 13.38
C GLU A 63 1.49 30.32 12.18
N ASN A 64 2.55 29.78 11.56
CA ASN A 64 3.28 30.43 10.46
C ASN A 64 3.41 29.53 9.21
N GLY A 65 2.54 28.55 9.01
CA GLY A 65 2.82 27.50 8.03
C GLY A 65 1.65 26.90 7.30
N GLN A 66 2.01 26.02 6.38
CA GLN A 66 1.11 25.19 5.60
C GLN A 66 0.52 24.09 6.48
N THR A 67 -0.75 23.75 6.24
CA THR A 67 -1.45 22.67 6.93
C THR A 67 -0.67 21.36 6.80
N GLN A 68 -0.43 20.72 7.93
CA GLN A 68 0.22 19.42 8.04
C GLN A 68 -0.81 18.33 8.32
N GLU A 69 -0.51 17.15 7.83
CA GLU A 69 -1.25 15.91 8.01
C GLU A 69 -0.42 14.94 8.86
N VAL A 70 -0.96 14.55 10.01
CA VAL A 70 -0.38 13.56 10.92
C VAL A 70 -1.01 12.20 10.64
N PHE A 71 -0.20 11.23 10.26
CA PHE A 71 -0.66 9.89 9.91
C PHE A 71 -0.84 9.06 11.19
N ILE A 72 -2.08 8.76 11.56
CA ILE A 72 -2.37 8.03 12.80
C ILE A 72 -1.92 6.57 12.65
N ASN A 73 -0.86 6.18 13.36
CA ASN A 73 -0.35 4.80 13.38
C ASN A 73 -1.41 3.78 13.81
N SER A 74 -2.29 4.19 14.73
CA SER A 74 -3.39 3.40 15.26
C SER A 74 -4.70 3.54 14.47
N ALA A 75 -4.69 4.09 13.25
CA ALA A 75 -5.87 4.17 12.40
C ALA A 75 -6.50 2.78 12.17
N ARG A 76 -7.83 2.66 12.34
CA ARG A 76 -8.57 1.42 12.07
C ARG A 76 -8.97 1.31 10.60
N TYR A 77 -9.22 2.45 9.98
CA TYR A 77 -9.60 2.57 8.59
C TYR A 77 -8.61 3.46 7.87
N LEU A 78 -8.43 3.27 6.56
CA LEU A 78 -7.56 4.09 5.71
C LEU A 78 -8.33 4.50 4.45
N LYS A 79 -8.20 5.76 4.04
CA LYS A 79 -8.77 6.25 2.78
C LYS A 79 -7.86 5.86 1.61
N ILE A 80 -8.37 5.17 0.59
CA ILE A 80 -7.57 4.73 -0.58
C ILE A 80 -8.17 5.15 -1.93
N GLY A 81 -9.09 6.10 -1.90
CA GLY A 81 -9.76 6.68 -3.06
C GLY A 81 -10.67 7.80 -2.58
N ASP A 82 -11.40 8.43 -3.48
CA ASP A 82 -12.23 9.59 -3.12
C ASP A 82 -13.29 9.22 -2.07
N HIS A 83 -13.94 8.06 -2.26
CA HIS A 83 -15.05 7.56 -1.44
C HIS A 83 -14.80 6.12 -0.94
N ILE A 84 -13.57 5.60 -1.05
CA ILE A 84 -13.25 4.21 -0.70
C ILE A 84 -12.38 4.18 0.54
N TRP A 85 -12.85 3.48 1.56
CA TRP A 85 -12.17 3.24 2.82
C TRP A 85 -11.95 1.75 3.02
N ILE A 86 -10.81 1.40 3.60
CA ILE A 86 -10.44 0.01 3.89
C ILE A 86 -10.10 -0.15 5.36
N ASP A 87 -10.26 -1.35 5.88
CA ASP A 87 -9.85 -1.70 7.23
C ASP A 87 -8.40 -2.20 7.31
N ARG A 88 -8.01 -2.59 8.53
CA ARG A 88 -6.70 -3.20 8.78
C ARG A 88 -6.54 -4.58 8.16
N VAL A 89 -7.60 -5.38 8.06
CA VAL A 89 -7.50 -6.72 7.47
C VAL A 89 -7.14 -6.60 6.00
N PHE A 90 -7.84 -5.75 5.25
CA PHE A 90 -7.54 -5.49 3.84
C PHE A 90 -6.13 -4.91 3.66
N SER A 91 -5.77 -3.86 4.41
CA SER A 91 -4.45 -3.22 4.24
C SER A 91 -3.29 -4.16 4.63
N ASN A 92 -3.45 -4.99 5.66
CA ASN A 92 -2.48 -6.04 5.99
C ASN A 92 -2.38 -7.08 4.86
N ALA A 93 -3.50 -7.47 4.25
CA ALA A 93 -3.51 -8.42 3.14
C ALA A 93 -2.80 -7.85 1.89
N VAL A 94 -2.99 -6.57 1.56
CA VAL A 94 -2.24 -5.88 0.51
C VAL A 94 -0.74 -5.89 0.80
N LEU A 95 -0.36 -5.47 2.02
CA LEU A 95 1.04 -5.43 2.43
C LEU A 95 1.68 -6.83 2.35
N GLY A 96 1.01 -7.84 2.90
CA GLY A 96 1.44 -9.23 2.87
C GLY A 96 1.48 -9.80 1.45
N GLY A 97 0.52 -9.46 0.59
CA GLY A 97 0.49 -9.92 -0.79
C GLY A 97 1.65 -9.38 -1.61
N MET A 98 1.98 -8.10 -1.44
CA MET A 98 3.08 -7.47 -2.17
C MET A 98 4.45 -7.90 -1.62
N TYR A 99 4.61 -8.06 -0.31
CA TYR A 99 5.90 -8.49 0.27
C TYR A 99 6.15 -10.00 0.23
N ASN A 100 5.15 -10.82 0.54
CA ASN A 100 5.35 -12.28 0.68
C ASN A 100 5.15 -13.02 -0.64
N PHE A 101 4.24 -12.56 -1.50
CA PHE A 101 3.96 -13.18 -2.80
C PHE A 101 4.60 -12.42 -3.96
N HIS A 102 5.33 -11.34 -3.67
CA HIS A 102 5.92 -10.45 -4.69
C HIS A 102 4.90 -9.99 -5.74
N ALA A 103 3.63 -9.88 -5.35
CA ALA A 103 2.58 -9.44 -6.24
C ALA A 103 2.78 -7.96 -6.57
N SER A 104 2.71 -7.61 -7.86
CA SER A 104 2.61 -6.21 -8.24
C SER A 104 1.27 -5.64 -7.80
N ALA A 105 1.17 -4.31 -7.66
CA ALA A 105 -0.11 -3.66 -7.35
C ALA A 105 -1.20 -3.97 -8.39
N SER A 106 -0.80 -4.22 -9.65
CA SER A 106 -1.72 -4.65 -10.72
C SER A 106 -2.19 -6.08 -10.52
N ALA A 107 -1.27 -7.00 -10.21
CA ALA A 107 -1.61 -8.41 -10.00
C ALA A 107 -2.53 -8.59 -8.79
N TYR A 108 -2.24 -7.90 -7.67
CA TYR A 108 -3.10 -7.93 -6.49
C TYR A 108 -4.47 -7.30 -6.77
N MET A 109 -4.51 -6.18 -7.51
CA MET A 109 -5.78 -5.56 -7.94
C MET A 109 -6.63 -6.54 -8.74
N GLN A 110 -6.03 -7.21 -9.73
CA GLN A 110 -6.73 -8.17 -10.57
C GLN A 110 -7.28 -9.33 -9.73
N TYR A 111 -6.43 -9.96 -8.90
CA TYR A 111 -6.84 -11.02 -7.99
C TYR A 111 -8.02 -10.60 -7.11
N TRP A 112 -7.94 -9.43 -6.48
CA TRP A 112 -8.98 -8.97 -5.58
C TRP A 112 -10.29 -8.69 -6.31
N ASN A 113 -10.22 -8.04 -7.47
CA ASN A 113 -11.40 -7.74 -8.29
C ASN A 113 -12.08 -8.99 -8.84
N GLU A 114 -11.31 -10.03 -9.20
CA GLU A 114 -11.85 -11.31 -9.68
C GLU A 114 -12.49 -12.13 -8.55
N CYS A 115 -11.93 -12.08 -7.34
CA CYS A 115 -12.42 -12.88 -6.20
C CYS A 115 -13.54 -12.18 -5.41
N PHE A 116 -13.47 -10.86 -5.26
CA PHE A 116 -14.30 -10.09 -4.33
C PHE A 116 -14.94 -8.85 -4.94
N GLY A 117 -14.46 -8.41 -6.12
CA GLY A 117 -15.04 -7.27 -6.82
C GLY A 117 -16.47 -7.54 -7.27
N SER A 118 -17.18 -6.47 -7.59
CA SER A 118 -18.55 -6.52 -8.10
C SER A 118 -18.67 -5.66 -9.37
N SER A 119 -19.84 -5.68 -10.01
CA SER A 119 -20.14 -4.76 -11.10
C SER A 119 -20.20 -3.29 -10.62
N THR A 120 -20.45 -3.06 -9.32
CA THR A 120 -20.54 -1.74 -8.70
C THR A 120 -19.20 -1.23 -8.18
N LEU A 121 -18.30 -2.12 -7.77
CA LEU A 121 -17.01 -1.78 -7.19
C LEU A 121 -15.88 -2.58 -7.84
N GLN A 122 -14.99 -1.85 -8.51
CA GLN A 122 -13.72 -2.34 -9.04
C GLN A 122 -12.60 -1.47 -8.50
N LEU A 123 -11.60 -2.09 -7.87
CA LEU A 123 -10.43 -1.39 -7.40
C LEU A 123 -9.49 -1.11 -8.57
N SER A 124 -8.85 0.05 -8.53
CA SER A 124 -7.79 0.39 -9.47
C SER A 124 -6.43 0.01 -8.90
N ARG A 125 -5.42 -0.11 -9.78
CA ARG A 125 -4.02 -0.22 -9.36
C ARG A 125 -3.61 0.89 -8.39
N ARG A 126 -4.15 2.10 -8.56
CA ARG A 126 -3.86 3.25 -7.68
C ARG A 126 -4.40 3.04 -6.27
N HIS A 127 -5.58 2.44 -6.13
CA HIS A 127 -6.16 2.11 -4.82
C HIS A 127 -5.27 1.12 -4.05
N ILE A 128 -4.78 0.08 -4.73
CA ILE A 128 -3.84 -0.89 -4.12
C ILE A 128 -2.52 -0.23 -3.74
N TRP A 129 -1.98 0.62 -4.61
CA TRP A 129 -0.75 1.37 -4.32
C TRP A 129 -0.90 2.34 -3.14
N GLN A 130 -2.05 3.01 -3.02
CA GLN A 130 -2.37 3.86 -1.88
C GLN A 130 -2.49 3.04 -0.59
N ALA A 131 -3.20 1.91 -0.61
CA ALA A 131 -3.32 1.00 0.53
C ALA A 131 -1.93 0.53 1.01
N PHE A 132 -1.09 0.08 0.07
CA PHE A 132 0.28 -0.35 0.34
C PHE A 132 1.12 0.75 0.96
N THR A 133 1.16 1.93 0.32
CA THR A 133 1.96 3.07 0.76
C THR A 133 1.56 3.51 2.16
N GLN A 134 0.27 3.78 2.37
CA GLN A 134 -0.24 4.26 3.64
C GLN A 134 -0.06 3.26 4.79
N LYS A 135 -0.25 1.97 4.51
CA LYS A 135 -0.04 0.92 5.50
C LYS A 135 1.43 0.74 5.83
N SER A 136 2.32 0.82 4.84
CA SER A 136 3.77 0.72 5.03
C SER A 136 4.28 1.86 5.92
N ILE A 137 3.91 3.10 5.61
CA ILE A 137 4.27 4.29 6.38
C ILE A 137 3.89 4.11 7.85
N ARG A 138 2.61 3.82 8.12
CA ARG A 138 2.10 3.66 9.48
C ARG A 138 2.72 2.47 10.21
N SER A 139 3.01 1.37 9.51
CA SER A 139 3.64 0.19 10.14
C SER A 139 5.09 0.48 10.56
N ILE A 140 5.85 1.19 9.73
CA ILE A 140 7.23 1.57 10.03
C ILE A 140 7.26 2.65 11.12
N ALA A 141 6.42 3.68 11.01
CA ALA A 141 6.27 4.74 11.99
C ALA A 141 5.89 4.17 13.38
N GLN A 142 4.92 3.25 13.42
CA GLN A 142 4.56 2.52 14.64
C GLN A 142 5.73 1.70 15.20
N ALA A 143 6.49 1.00 14.37
CA ALA A 143 7.64 0.21 14.82
C ALA A 143 8.78 1.08 15.37
N LYS A 144 8.87 2.34 14.92
CA LYS A 144 9.82 3.34 15.40
C LYS A 144 9.30 4.18 16.57
N ASP A 145 8.04 4.01 16.96
CA ASP A 145 7.36 4.83 17.97
C ASP A 145 7.43 6.33 17.64
N VAL A 146 7.20 6.68 16.37
CA VAL A 146 7.15 8.06 15.88
C VAL A 146 5.87 8.32 15.10
N ASP A 147 5.37 9.55 15.17
CA ASP A 147 4.32 10.01 14.27
C ASP A 147 4.94 10.50 12.96
N PHE A 148 4.33 10.13 11.83
CA PHE A 148 4.75 10.59 10.52
C PHE A 148 3.87 11.78 10.09
N GLU A 149 4.52 12.88 9.70
CA GLU A 149 3.87 14.12 9.30
C GLU A 149 4.26 14.46 7.85
N ALA A 150 3.30 14.98 7.09
CA ALA A 150 3.52 15.47 5.74
C ALA A 150 2.67 16.72 5.47
N GLU A 151 3.05 17.51 4.47
CA GLU A 151 2.18 18.57 3.97
C GLU A 151 0.85 17.98 3.46
N ARG A 152 -0.25 18.67 3.75
CA ARG A 152 -1.57 18.26 3.28
C ARG A 152 -1.61 18.21 1.75
N GLU A 153 -2.29 17.18 1.22
CA GLU A 153 -2.52 16.99 -0.23
C GLU A 153 -1.22 16.80 -1.04
N LEU A 154 -0.15 16.32 -0.40
CA LEU A 154 1.09 15.99 -1.06
C LEU A 154 0.88 14.87 -2.11
N HIS A 155 1.42 15.06 -3.32
CA HIS A 155 1.35 14.03 -4.36
C HIS A 155 2.00 12.73 -3.87
N ILE A 156 1.43 11.58 -4.22
CA ILE A 156 1.85 10.28 -3.68
C ILE A 156 3.36 10.01 -3.88
N ASP A 157 3.93 10.40 -5.02
CA ASP A 157 5.37 10.22 -5.27
C ASP A 157 6.22 11.02 -4.26
N LYS A 158 5.80 12.25 -3.94
CA LYS A 158 6.46 13.10 -2.96
C LYS A 158 6.24 12.61 -1.53
N LEU A 159 5.07 12.05 -1.25
CA LEU A 159 4.78 11.42 0.02
C LEU A 159 5.70 10.20 0.25
N VAL A 160 5.91 9.38 -0.77
CA VAL A 160 6.82 8.23 -0.71
C VAL A 160 8.26 8.69 -0.52
N ASP A 161 8.71 9.72 -1.26
CA ASP A 161 10.05 10.29 -1.09
C ASP A 161 10.27 10.79 0.35
N LEU A 162 9.31 11.54 0.89
CA LEU A 162 9.36 12.05 2.26
C LEU A 162 9.34 10.91 3.28
N ALA A 163 8.46 9.93 3.11
CA ALA A 163 8.43 8.74 3.95
C ALA A 163 9.75 7.97 3.94
N PHE A 164 10.40 7.84 2.78
CA PHE A 164 11.70 7.20 2.69
C PHE A 164 12.79 8.01 3.41
N GLN A 165 12.79 9.33 3.28
CA GLN A 165 13.76 10.20 3.97
C GLN A 165 13.57 10.17 5.49
N THR A 166 12.32 10.23 5.96
CA THR A 166 12.00 10.29 7.40
C THR A 166 12.06 8.92 8.07
N LEU A 167 11.53 7.88 7.40
CA LEU A 167 11.33 6.55 7.98
C LEU A 167 12.24 5.48 7.40
N GLY A 168 12.84 5.68 6.23
CA GLY A 168 13.55 4.63 5.48
C GLY A 168 14.91 4.21 6.04
N ASP A 169 15.51 4.98 6.96
CA ASP A 169 16.87 4.73 7.50
C ASP A 169 17.89 4.46 6.38
N GLU A 170 17.86 5.26 5.29
CA GLU A 170 18.68 5.05 4.08
C GLU A 170 18.50 3.67 3.41
N GLY A 171 17.34 3.03 3.62
CA GLY A 171 17.08 1.66 3.16
C GLY A 171 17.76 0.58 4.01
N ARG A 172 18.29 0.92 5.19
CA ARG A 172 18.91 -0.05 6.10
C ARG A 172 17.83 -0.86 6.81
N MET A 173 17.83 -2.17 6.58
CA MET A 173 17.01 -3.09 7.36
C MET A 173 17.68 -3.37 8.72
N PRO A 174 17.08 -2.98 9.86
CA PRO A 174 17.70 -3.15 11.17
C PRO A 174 17.96 -4.63 11.54
N LEU A 175 17.23 -5.58 10.93
CA LEU A 175 17.47 -7.03 11.07
C LEU A 175 18.86 -7.48 10.57
N ALA A 176 19.52 -6.69 9.73
CA ALA A 176 20.88 -6.96 9.27
C ALA A 176 21.95 -6.47 10.27
N LYS A 177 21.60 -5.68 11.29
CA LYS A 177 22.59 -5.13 12.22
C LYS A 177 23.08 -6.19 13.23
N GLU A 178 22.24 -7.09 13.72
CA GLU A 178 22.63 -8.01 14.82
C GLU A 178 21.86 -9.34 14.86
N HIS A 179 21.72 -10.08 13.75
CA HIS A 179 21.34 -11.50 13.91
C HIS A 179 22.60 -12.32 14.24
N SER A 180 22.65 -12.85 15.46
CA SER A 180 23.65 -13.79 15.95
C SER A 180 23.02 -15.16 16.19
N CYS A 181 22.14 -15.62 15.29
CA CYS A 181 21.64 -16.98 15.41
C CYS A 181 22.74 -17.98 15.04
N SER A 182 22.77 -19.12 15.70
CA SER A 182 23.72 -20.20 15.45
C SER A 182 23.62 -20.80 14.03
N GLU A 183 22.55 -20.50 13.31
CA GLU A 183 22.31 -20.99 11.95
C GLU A 183 22.87 -20.07 10.86
N CYS A 184 23.09 -18.79 11.16
CA CYS A 184 23.61 -17.85 10.18
C CYS A 184 25.14 -17.88 10.14
N THR A 185 25.65 -18.73 9.25
CA THR A 185 27.09 -18.98 9.05
C THR A 185 27.76 -18.07 8.02
N LYS A 186 27.01 -17.16 7.37
CA LYS A 186 27.59 -16.28 6.35
C LYS A 186 28.28 -15.08 7.03
N PRO A 187 29.62 -14.96 6.94
CA PRO A 187 30.32 -13.79 7.47
C PRO A 187 29.82 -12.53 6.77
N ARG A 188 29.51 -11.51 7.57
CA ARG A 188 29.16 -10.17 7.08
C ARG A 188 30.32 -9.66 6.22
N LYS A 189 30.06 -9.33 4.95
CA LYS A 189 31.07 -8.68 4.10
C LYS A 189 31.40 -7.30 4.72
N PRO A 190 32.67 -7.02 5.09
CA PRO A 190 33.04 -5.76 5.73
C PRO A 190 32.96 -4.54 4.79
N GLN A 191 32.93 -4.76 3.49
CA GLN A 191 32.60 -3.76 2.47
C GLN A 191 31.67 -4.38 1.41
N PRO A 192 30.71 -3.61 0.86
CA PRO A 192 30.09 -3.98 -0.40
C PRO A 192 31.19 -4.16 -1.44
N ASP A 193 31.08 -5.17 -2.31
CA ASP A 193 32.02 -5.32 -3.40
C ASP A 193 32.00 -4.01 -4.19
N GLN A 194 33.12 -3.27 -4.20
CA GLN A 194 33.25 -2.17 -5.15
C GLN A 194 33.19 -2.82 -6.52
N PRO A 195 32.17 -2.54 -7.36
CA PRO A 195 32.15 -3.10 -8.69
C PRO A 195 33.43 -2.66 -9.35
N ASN A 196 34.19 -3.61 -9.89
CA ASN A 196 35.42 -3.32 -10.61
C ASN A 196 35.01 -2.74 -11.98
N ILE A 197 34.54 -1.49 -11.98
CA ILE A 197 33.91 -0.81 -13.14
C ILE A 197 34.93 -0.60 -14.27
N VAL A 198 36.22 -0.78 -13.98
CA VAL A 198 37.32 -0.56 -14.94
C VAL A 198 37.28 -1.57 -16.10
N ASN A 199 36.66 -2.76 -15.90
CA ASN A 199 36.50 -3.79 -16.93
C ASN A 199 35.09 -4.42 -16.95
N ALA A 200 34.08 -3.72 -16.40
CA ALA A 200 32.72 -4.23 -16.45
C ALA A 200 32.15 -4.03 -17.86
N GLU A 201 31.84 -5.13 -18.55
CA GLU A 201 30.99 -5.05 -19.74
C GLU A 201 29.65 -4.41 -19.37
N PRO A 202 29.05 -3.59 -20.25
CA PRO A 202 27.77 -2.96 -19.97
C PRO A 202 26.68 -4.02 -19.77
N CYS A 203 26.37 -4.34 -18.51
CA CYS A 203 25.27 -5.21 -18.16
C CYS A 203 23.95 -4.44 -18.28
N LYS A 204 23.04 -4.92 -19.13
CA LYS A 204 21.65 -4.47 -19.14
C LYS A 204 20.92 -5.15 -17.98
N MET A 205 20.78 -4.46 -16.86
CA MET A 205 19.82 -4.86 -15.84
C MET A 205 18.40 -4.58 -16.34
N VAL A 206 17.60 -5.63 -16.47
CA VAL A 206 16.14 -5.52 -16.62
C VAL A 206 15.55 -6.00 -15.29
N VAL A 207 14.85 -5.12 -14.58
CA VAL A 207 14.02 -5.53 -13.44
C VAL A 207 12.79 -6.24 -14.03
N ILE A 208 12.67 -7.54 -13.78
CA ILE A 208 11.48 -8.30 -14.14
C ILE A 208 10.47 -8.05 -13.01
N ASP A 209 9.66 -7.00 -13.14
CA ASP A 209 8.46 -6.80 -12.33
C ASP A 209 7.47 -7.92 -12.67
N GLY A 210 7.09 -8.73 -11.68
CA GLY A 210 6.09 -9.80 -11.78
C GLY A 210 6.26 -10.72 -13.00
N ALA A 211 7.18 -11.69 -12.93
CA ALA A 211 7.15 -12.81 -13.85
C ALA A 211 5.85 -13.61 -13.60
N VAL A 212 4.86 -13.47 -14.48
CA VAL A 212 3.85 -14.50 -14.64
C VAL A 212 4.58 -15.69 -15.24
N MET A 213 4.92 -16.67 -14.41
CA MET A 213 5.42 -17.97 -14.87
C MET A 213 4.26 -18.74 -15.50
N GLY A 214 3.85 -18.30 -16.70
CA GLY A 214 2.97 -19.07 -17.55
C GLY A 214 3.72 -20.29 -18.10
N PRO A 215 3.01 -21.39 -18.43
CA PRO A 215 3.61 -22.48 -19.18
C PRO A 215 4.21 -21.92 -20.48
N VAL A 216 5.37 -22.42 -20.89
CA VAL A 216 5.96 -22.09 -22.21
C VAL A 216 5.57 -23.13 -23.27
N HIS A 217 5.07 -24.28 -22.81
CA HIS A 217 4.64 -25.39 -23.65
C HIS A 217 3.13 -25.60 -23.57
N CYS A 218 2.59 -26.18 -24.64
CA CYS A 218 1.20 -26.58 -24.76
C CYS A 218 0.75 -27.43 -23.57
N ALA A 219 -0.40 -27.11 -22.99
CA ALA A 219 -0.98 -27.84 -21.88
C ALA A 219 -1.61 -29.19 -22.28
N PHE A 220 -1.64 -29.51 -23.58
CA PHE A 220 -2.18 -30.77 -24.08
C PHE A 220 -1.23 -31.94 -23.78
N GLU A 221 -1.79 -33.10 -23.40
CA GLU A 221 -1.01 -34.25 -22.96
C GLU A 221 0.00 -34.70 -24.03
N ASN A 222 1.25 -34.92 -23.62
CA ASN A 222 2.37 -35.30 -24.50
C ASN A 222 2.70 -34.30 -25.62
N CYS A 223 2.29 -33.03 -25.50
CA CYS A 223 2.66 -31.98 -26.45
C CYS A 223 3.80 -31.12 -25.89
N ALA A 224 4.93 -31.07 -26.61
CA ALA A 224 6.08 -30.22 -26.25
C ALA A 224 6.16 -28.94 -27.11
N ASN A 225 5.14 -28.67 -27.93
CA ASN A 225 5.12 -27.50 -28.81
C ASN A 225 4.95 -26.21 -28.00
N ASP A 226 5.54 -25.13 -28.48
CA ASP A 226 5.43 -23.81 -27.87
C ASP A 226 3.98 -23.30 -27.94
N LEU A 227 3.60 -22.49 -26.95
CA LEU A 227 2.28 -21.84 -26.92
C LEU A 227 2.09 -20.89 -28.11
N ALA A 228 0.86 -20.84 -28.63
CA ALA A 228 0.45 -19.84 -29.61
C ALA A 228 0.46 -18.42 -29.01
N ASN A 229 0.09 -18.30 -27.74
CA ASN A 229 0.06 -17.04 -27.00
C ASN A 229 0.59 -17.21 -25.56
N ALA A 230 1.84 -16.85 -25.33
CA ALA A 230 2.46 -16.90 -24.00
C ALA A 230 1.91 -15.85 -23.00
N ARG A 231 1.03 -14.93 -23.43
CA ARG A 231 0.41 -13.89 -22.59
C ARG A 231 -1.03 -14.27 -22.20
N GLY A 232 -1.25 -15.53 -21.84
CA GLY A 232 -2.52 -16.02 -21.30
C GLY A 232 -3.20 -17.16 -22.08
N GLY A 233 -2.58 -17.67 -23.14
CA GLY A 233 -3.04 -18.88 -23.84
C GLY A 233 -2.55 -20.16 -23.16
N ALA A 234 -3.24 -21.28 -23.42
CA ALA A 234 -2.92 -22.59 -22.86
C ALA A 234 -2.47 -23.62 -23.91
N PHE A 235 -2.71 -23.36 -25.20
CA PHE A 235 -2.40 -24.30 -26.27
C PHE A 235 -1.41 -23.76 -27.31
N CYS A 236 -0.77 -24.68 -28.04
CA CYS A 236 -0.05 -24.38 -29.27
C CYS A 236 -1.04 -24.11 -30.41
N HIS A 237 -0.59 -23.59 -31.55
CA HIS A 237 -1.47 -23.21 -32.66
C HIS A 237 -2.43 -24.32 -33.08
N GLN A 238 -1.94 -25.56 -33.16
CA GLN A 238 -2.75 -26.72 -33.53
C GLN A 238 -3.87 -26.99 -32.49
N HIS A 239 -3.51 -27.06 -31.21
CA HIS A 239 -4.49 -27.37 -30.16
C HIS A 239 -5.39 -26.18 -29.82
N GLU A 240 -4.98 -24.95 -30.16
CA GLU A 240 -5.85 -23.77 -30.11
C GLU A 240 -6.92 -23.84 -31.22
N GLU A 241 -6.59 -24.32 -32.42
CA GLU A 241 -7.58 -24.53 -33.50
C GLU A 241 -8.51 -25.72 -33.22
N GLU A 242 -8.01 -26.77 -32.56
CA GLU A 242 -8.78 -27.98 -32.26
C GLU A 242 -9.63 -27.86 -30.97
N TYR A 243 -9.13 -27.15 -29.96
CA TYR A 243 -9.71 -27.11 -28.61
C TYR A 243 -9.81 -25.71 -28.00
N GLY A 244 -9.27 -24.67 -28.64
CA GLY A 244 -9.43 -23.28 -28.22
C GLY A 244 -10.87 -22.81 -28.44
N LEU A 245 -11.41 -22.08 -27.47
CA LEU A 245 -12.75 -21.47 -27.52
C LEU A 245 -12.74 -20.14 -28.26
#